data_AF-A0A1G3MAA8-F1
#
_entry.id   AF-A0A1G3MAA8-F1
#
_cell.length_a   1.000
_cell.length_b   1.000
_cell.length_c   1.000
_cell.angle_alpha   90.00
_cell.angle_beta   90.00
_cell.angle_gamma   90.00
#
_symmetry.space_group_name_H-M   'P 1'
#
loop_
_entity.id
_entity.type
_entity.pdbx_description
1 polymer ?
#
loop_
_entity_poly.entity_id
_entity_poly.type
_entity_poly.pdbx_seq_one_letter_code
_entity_poly.pdbx_strand_id
1 'polypeptide(L)'
;MRREGTVQHKLKQVLYRHLQKRLRANFRLVPQACRHNREVGDSNVGVCMVTVEGRLRGTLCDARYEGIPVAKACPWFEPRQTKDEIQAEFRVIFGDPHRGLLGVAFPDVAALLWVLDPETDSPVLNDAVDTTLALFQPSAEGDTPK
;
A
#
# COMPACT_ATOMS: atom_id res chain seq x y z
N MET A 1 -28.73 -5.89 -3.69
CA MET A 1 -27.29 -5.59 -3.84
C MET A 1 -27.08 -4.61 -4.99
N ARG A 2 -25.98 -3.83 -5.00
CA ARG A 2 -25.65 -2.98 -6.15
C ARG A 2 -25.23 -3.86 -7.33
N ARG A 3 -25.45 -3.38 -8.57
CA ARG A 3 -24.97 -4.08 -9.78
C ARG A 3 -23.45 -4.06 -9.81
N GLU A 4 -22.83 -5.15 -10.27
CA GLU A 4 -21.37 -5.29 -10.35
C GLU A 4 -20.72 -4.12 -11.13
N GLY A 5 -21.29 -3.73 -12.27
CA GLY A 5 -20.81 -2.59 -13.05
C GLY A 5 -20.77 -1.27 -12.27
N THR A 6 -21.69 -1.06 -11.32
CA THR A 6 -21.66 0.10 -10.42
C THR A 6 -20.49 0.03 -9.44
N VAL A 7 -20.18 -1.16 -8.94
CA VAL A 7 -19.04 -1.40 -8.02
C VAL A 7 -17.71 -1.23 -8.77
N GLN A 8 -17.58 -1.78 -9.98
CA GLN A 8 -16.40 -1.59 -10.83
C GLN A 8 -16.18 -0.10 -11.19
N HIS A 9 -17.25 0.62 -11.53
CA HIS A 9 -17.16 2.05 -11.79
C HIS A 9 -16.69 2.82 -10.55
N LYS A 10 -17.21 2.46 -9.36
CA LYS A 10 -16.80 3.08 -8.11
C LYS A 10 -15.33 2.79 -7.77
N LEU A 11 -14.87 1.55 -8.00
CA LEU A 11 -13.48 1.16 -7.84
C LEU A 11 -12.56 2.03 -8.72
N LYS A 12 -12.88 2.19 -10.00
CA LYS A 12 -12.12 3.07 -10.92
C LYS A 12 -12.03 4.51 -10.42
N GLN A 13 -13.15 5.07 -9.92
CA GLN A 13 -13.16 6.42 -9.34
C GLN A 13 -12.25 6.54 -8.12
N VAL A 14 -12.30 5.57 -7.21
CA VAL A 14 -11.50 5.55 -5.98
C VAL A 14 -10.00 5.42 -6.31
N LEU A 15 -9.64 4.50 -7.20
CA LEU A 15 -8.27 4.34 -7.70
C LEU A 15 -7.75 5.63 -8.32
N TYR A 16 -8.55 6.27 -9.18
CA TYR A 16 -8.18 7.55 -9.79
C TYR A 16 -7.94 8.64 -8.73
N ARG A 17 -8.79 8.72 -7.70
CA ARG A 17 -8.62 9.67 -6.59
C ARG A 17 -7.29 9.47 -5.87
N HIS A 18 -6.94 8.22 -5.54
CA HIS A 18 -5.67 7.89 -4.87
C HIS A 18 -4.47 8.21 -5.75
N LEU A 19 -4.53 7.86 -7.04
CA LEU A 19 -3.48 8.19 -8.01
C LEU A 19 -3.29 9.71 -8.12
N GLN A 20 -4.39 10.46 -8.25
CA GLN A 20 -4.34 11.91 -8.35
C GLN A 20 -3.79 12.55 -7.07
N LYS A 21 -4.14 12.02 -5.89
CA LYS A 21 -3.58 12.47 -4.60
C LYS A 21 -2.06 12.25 -4.56
N ARG A 22 -1.57 11.08 -5.01
CA ARG A 22 -0.14 10.76 -5.06
C ARG A 22 0.61 11.66 -6.05
N LEU A 23 0.08 11.86 -7.26
CA LEU A 23 0.65 12.78 -8.24
C LEU A 23 0.74 14.20 -7.67
N ARG A 24 -0.35 14.73 -7.12
CA ARG A 24 -0.33 16.06 -6.49
C ARG A 24 0.70 16.16 -5.37
N ALA A 25 0.91 15.11 -4.58
CA ALA A 25 1.93 15.10 -3.53
C ALA A 25 3.35 15.13 -4.11
N ASN A 26 3.63 14.32 -5.14
CA ASN A 26 4.94 14.22 -5.77
C ASN A 26 5.34 15.47 -6.58
N PHE A 27 4.37 16.16 -7.19
CA PHE A 27 4.63 17.38 -7.97
C PHE A 27 4.45 18.68 -7.17
N ARG A 28 4.29 18.61 -5.84
CA ARG A 28 4.33 19.80 -4.99
C ARG A 28 5.76 20.33 -4.92
N LEU A 29 5.90 21.64 -5.03
CA LEU A 29 7.16 22.35 -4.82
C LEU A 29 7.50 22.42 -3.31
N VAL A 30 7.80 21.26 -2.72
CA VAL A 30 8.21 21.08 -1.33
C VAL A 30 9.50 20.26 -1.28
N PRO A 31 10.37 20.45 -0.27
CA PRO A 31 11.65 19.77 -0.23
C PRO A 31 11.54 18.25 -0.35
N GLN A 32 10.56 17.61 0.30
CA GLN A 32 10.41 16.14 0.33
C GLN A 32 10.06 15.53 -1.04
N ALA A 33 9.54 16.36 -1.95
CA ALA A 33 9.16 15.96 -3.29
C ALA A 33 10.31 16.08 -4.30
N CYS A 34 11.43 16.73 -3.92
CA CYS A 34 12.58 16.91 -4.79
C CYS A 34 13.49 15.67 -4.78
N ARG A 35 13.91 15.21 -5.96
CA ARG A 35 14.85 14.10 -6.16
C ARG A 35 16.23 14.36 -5.57
N HIS A 36 16.65 15.62 -5.55
CA HIS A 36 17.97 16.02 -5.04
C HIS A 36 18.01 16.18 -3.52
N ASN A 37 16.86 16.14 -2.84
CA ASN A 37 16.83 16.24 -1.39
C ASN A 37 17.18 14.88 -0.75
N ARG A 38 18.19 14.88 0.12
CA ARG A 38 18.62 13.72 0.89
C ARG A 38 18.62 14.08 2.37
N GLU A 39 18.11 13.17 3.19
CA GLU A 39 18.21 13.29 4.63
C GLU A 39 19.64 12.89 5.06
N VAL A 40 20.29 13.73 5.86
CA VAL A 40 21.67 13.53 6.33
C VAL A 40 21.71 13.57 7.86
N GLY A 41 22.46 12.63 8.43
CA GLY A 41 22.69 12.50 9.86
C GLY A 41 21.49 11.97 10.65
N ASP A 42 21.68 11.77 11.96
CA ASP A 42 20.66 11.18 12.85
C ASP A 42 19.43 12.08 13.04
N SER A 43 19.57 13.38 12.72
CA SER A 43 18.51 14.37 12.80
C SER A 43 17.56 14.35 11.59
N ASN A 44 17.84 13.49 10.60
CA ASN A 44 17.11 13.39 9.32
C ASN A 44 16.92 14.76 8.64
N VAL A 45 17.98 15.57 8.60
CA VAL A 45 17.89 16.93 8.03
C VAL A 45 18.00 16.85 6.51
N GLY A 46 17.02 17.41 5.81
CA GLY A 46 17.01 17.47 4.35
C GLY A 46 18.04 18.44 3.79
N VAL A 47 18.94 17.95 2.95
CA VAL A 47 19.97 18.73 2.23
C VAL A 47 19.81 18.48 0.74
N CYS A 48 19.78 19.55 -0.05
CA CYS A 48 19.84 19.46 -1.50
C CYS A 48 21.27 19.09 -1.92
N MET A 49 21.42 18.02 -2.69
CA MET A 49 22.71 17.48 -3.15
C MET A 49 22.85 17.62 -4.68
N VAL A 50 22.46 18.78 -5.23
CA VAL A 50 22.55 19.03 -6.67
C VAL A 50 23.98 19.39 -7.08
N THR A 51 24.45 18.83 -8.19
CA THR A 51 25.74 19.17 -8.79
C THR A 51 25.52 20.21 -9.89
N VAL A 52 26.09 21.40 -9.73
CA VAL A 52 26.02 22.49 -10.71
C VAL A 52 27.44 22.79 -11.17
N GLU A 53 27.69 22.75 -12.48
CA GLU A 53 29.02 23.00 -13.06
C GLU A 53 30.14 22.12 -12.45
N GLY A 54 29.81 20.86 -12.14
CA GLY A 54 30.75 19.92 -11.54
C GLY A 54 31.05 20.15 -10.06
N ARG A 55 30.39 21.11 -9.39
CA ARG A 55 30.51 21.36 -7.95
C ARG A 55 29.22 20.95 -7.22
N LEU A 56 29.38 20.21 -6.13
CA LEU A 56 28.27 19.83 -5.26
C LEU A 56 27.81 21.06 -4.47
N ARG A 57 26.53 21.42 -4.60
CA ARG A 57 25.93 22.50 -3.83
C ARG A 57 25.06 21.92 -2.72
N GLY A 58 25.62 21.81 -1.53
CA GLY A 58 24.90 21.45 -0.30
C GLY A 58 24.14 22.64 0.25
N THR A 59 22.85 22.76 -0.07
CA THR A 59 21.98 23.79 0.53
C THR A 59 20.96 23.10 1.44
N LEU A 60 20.73 23.66 2.63
CA LEU A 60 19.67 23.19 3.52
C LEU A 60 18.31 23.28 2.81
N CYS A 61 17.65 22.14 2.65
CA CYS A 61 16.38 22.01 1.93
C CYS A 61 15.47 21.14 2.78
N ASP A 62 15.06 21.67 3.94
CA ASP A 62 14.22 20.96 4.90
C ASP A 62 13.04 21.84 5.28
N ALA A 63 11.83 21.28 5.29
CA ALA A 63 10.63 22.06 5.59
C ALA A 63 10.62 22.66 7.00
N ARG A 64 11.37 22.07 7.95
CA ARG A 64 11.54 22.58 9.33
C ARG A 64 12.43 23.82 9.40
N TYR A 65 13.27 24.05 8.38
CA TYR A 65 14.26 25.12 8.34
C TYR A 65 14.11 25.96 7.07
N GLU A 66 12.92 26.51 6.84
CA GLU A 66 12.62 27.41 5.71
C GLU A 66 12.86 26.80 4.31
N GLY A 67 12.93 25.47 4.17
CA GLY A 67 13.13 24.82 2.88
C GLY A 67 11.96 24.97 1.91
N ILE A 68 10.75 25.28 2.38
CA ILE A 68 9.56 25.43 1.51
C ILE A 68 9.71 26.60 0.52
N PRO A 69 9.99 27.85 0.94
CA PRO A 69 10.24 28.94 -0.01
C PRO A 69 11.45 28.65 -0.92
N VAL A 70 12.51 28.02 -0.38
CA VAL A 70 13.68 27.60 -1.17
C VAL A 70 13.28 26.63 -2.28
N ALA A 71 12.47 25.61 -1.98
CA ALA A 71 12.00 24.64 -2.97
C ALA A 71 11.10 25.27 -4.03
N LYS A 72 10.25 26.24 -3.66
CA LYS A 72 9.39 26.96 -4.61
C LYS A 72 10.18 27.83 -5.60
N ALA A 73 11.30 28.40 -5.16
CA ALA A 73 12.17 29.24 -5.98
C ALA A 73 13.32 28.45 -6.65
N CYS A 74 13.43 27.14 -6.40
CA CYS A 74 14.56 26.35 -6.87
C CYS A 74 14.48 26.10 -8.38
N PRO A 75 15.46 26.55 -9.19
CA PRO A 75 15.47 26.31 -10.63
C PRO A 75 15.83 24.86 -10.99
N TRP A 76 16.41 24.11 -10.04
CA TRP A 76 16.80 22.71 -10.20
C TRP A 76 15.82 21.76 -9.50
N PHE A 77 14.59 22.18 -9.23
CA PHE A 77 13.61 21.28 -8.64
C PHE A 77 13.24 20.18 -9.63
N GLU A 78 13.49 18.93 -9.26
CA GLU A 78 13.09 17.74 -10.03
C GLU A 78 12.20 16.87 -9.14
N PRO A 79 10.98 16.50 -9.57
CA PRO A 79 10.13 15.57 -8.84
C PRO A 79 10.85 14.23 -8.60
N ARG A 80 10.65 13.64 -7.42
CA ARG A 80 11.32 12.40 -7.02
C ARG A 80 11.00 11.20 -7.92
N GLN A 81 9.76 11.14 -8.40
CA GLN A 81 9.30 10.12 -9.34
C GLN A 81 8.67 10.77 -10.57
N THR A 82 8.78 10.11 -11.72
CA THR A 82 8.03 10.51 -12.91
C THR A 82 6.56 10.10 -12.79
N LYS A 83 5.71 10.70 -13.63
CA LYS A 83 4.28 10.32 -13.68
C LYS A 83 4.12 8.84 -14.03
N ASP A 84 4.93 8.33 -14.95
CA ASP A 84 4.83 6.96 -15.46
C ASP A 84 5.30 5.95 -14.41
N GLU A 85 6.34 6.27 -13.64
CA GLU A 85 6.78 5.47 -12.48
C GLU A 85 5.66 5.35 -11.43
N ILE A 86 5.00 6.46 -11.08
CA ILE A 86 3.88 6.44 -10.12
C ILE A 86 2.72 5.58 -10.64
N GLN A 87 2.42 5.68 -11.94
CA GLN A 87 1.38 4.85 -12.55
C GLN A 87 1.76 3.37 -12.57
N ALA A 88 3.01 3.04 -12.87
CA ALA A 88 3.51 1.67 -12.85
C ALA A 88 3.45 1.08 -11.44
N GLU A 89 3.91 1.82 -10.42
CA GLU A 89 3.83 1.43 -9.01
C GLU A 89 2.38 1.14 -8.59
N PHE A 90 1.44 2.02 -8.98
CA PHE A 90 0.01 1.80 -8.72
C PHE A 90 -0.50 0.53 -9.39
N ARG A 91 -0.12 0.23 -10.64
CA ARG A 91 -0.53 -1.01 -11.32
C ARG A 91 0.01 -2.25 -10.62
N VAL A 92 1.24 -2.20 -10.11
CA VAL A 92 1.83 -3.30 -9.33
C VAL A 92 1.07 -3.51 -8.03
N ILE A 93 0.85 -2.44 -7.24
CA ILE A 93 0.15 -2.50 -5.96
C ILE A 93 -1.26 -3.08 -6.11
N PHE A 94 -2.04 -2.61 -7.10
CA PHE A 94 -3.41 -3.06 -7.29
C PHE A 94 -3.56 -4.32 -8.15
N GLY A 95 -2.46 -4.78 -8.78
CA GLY A 95 -2.38 -6.06 -9.48
C GLY A 95 -1.97 -7.22 -8.59
N ASP A 96 -1.52 -6.96 -7.35
CA ASP A 96 -1.11 -7.98 -6.40
C ASP A 96 -2.32 -8.83 -5.92
N PRO A 97 -2.27 -10.16 -6.03
CA PRO A 97 -3.32 -11.04 -5.50
C PRO A 97 -3.45 -10.97 -3.96
N HIS A 98 -2.40 -10.57 -3.23
CA HIS A 98 -2.40 -10.52 -1.76
C HIS A 98 -3.03 -9.22 -1.22
N ARG A 99 -4.37 -9.17 -1.26
CA ARG A 99 -5.16 -7.98 -0.86
C ARG A 99 -5.09 -7.58 0.61
N GLY A 100 -4.50 -8.42 1.49
CA GLY A 100 -4.39 -8.13 2.92
C GLY A 100 -3.64 -6.82 3.23
N LEU A 101 -2.55 -6.55 2.50
CA LEU A 101 -1.77 -5.33 2.68
C LEU A 101 -2.49 -4.08 2.13
N LEU A 102 -3.36 -4.25 1.13
CA LEU A 102 -4.20 -3.17 0.61
C LEU A 102 -5.19 -2.67 1.65
N GLY A 103 -5.67 -3.53 2.56
CA GLY A 103 -6.59 -3.13 3.62
C GLY A 103 -6.02 -2.05 4.56
N VAL A 104 -4.71 -2.07 4.80
CA VAL A 104 -4.03 -1.10 5.67
C VAL A 104 -3.83 0.24 4.97
N ALA A 105 -3.37 0.23 3.72
CA ALA A 105 -3.04 1.45 2.98
C ALA A 105 -4.23 2.07 2.23
N PHE A 106 -5.15 1.23 1.75
CA PHE A 106 -6.28 1.58 0.86
C PHE A 106 -7.56 0.82 1.25
N PRO A 107 -8.10 1.03 2.47
CA PRO A 107 -9.25 0.27 2.98
C PRO A 107 -10.50 0.37 2.09
N ASP A 108 -10.71 1.52 1.44
CA ASP A 108 -11.82 1.75 0.52
C ASP A 108 -11.72 0.96 -0.78
N VAL A 109 -10.50 0.77 -1.29
CA VAL A 109 -10.22 -0.07 -2.45
C VAL A 109 -10.39 -1.54 -2.09
N ALA A 110 -9.83 -1.97 -0.95
CA ALA A 110 -9.92 -3.35 -0.47
C ALA A 110 -11.38 -3.80 -0.30
N ALA A 111 -12.22 -2.97 0.32
CA ALA A 111 -13.64 -3.26 0.47
C ALA A 111 -14.37 -3.44 -0.87
N LEU A 112 -14.04 -2.62 -1.88
CA LEU A 112 -14.63 -2.74 -3.21
C LEU A 112 -14.13 -3.97 -3.97
N LEU A 113 -12.86 -4.34 -3.80
CA LEU A 113 -12.28 -5.54 -4.40
C LEU A 113 -12.88 -6.82 -3.79
N TRP A 114 -13.13 -6.86 -2.48
CA TRP A 114 -13.84 -7.99 -1.84
C TRP A 114 -15.25 -8.19 -2.40
N VAL A 115 -15.99 -7.10 -2.64
CA VAL A 115 -17.34 -7.18 -3.21
C VAL A 115 -17.32 -7.70 -4.66
N LEU A 116 -16.23 -7.46 -5.41
CA LEU A 116 -16.09 -7.87 -6.81
C LEU A 116 -15.53 -9.28 -6.98
N ASP A 117 -15.08 -9.93 -5.90
CA ASP A 117 -14.48 -11.26 -5.94
C ASP A 117 -15.31 -12.24 -5.11
N PRO A 118 -16.50 -12.64 -5.60
CA PRO A 118 -17.38 -13.53 -4.87
C PRO A 118 -16.84 -14.97 -4.75
N GLU A 119 -15.81 -15.34 -5.54
CA GLU A 119 -15.27 -16.71 -5.56
C GLU A 119 -14.33 -17.01 -4.40
N THR A 120 -13.88 -16.00 -3.64
CA THR A 120 -13.07 -16.21 -2.43
C THR A 120 -13.89 -16.45 -1.16
N ASP A 121 -15.22 -16.39 -1.25
CA ASP A 121 -16.16 -16.44 -0.12
C ASP A 121 -17.11 -17.65 -0.18
N SER A 122 -16.60 -18.81 -0.59
CA SER A 122 -17.18 -20.07 -0.12
C SER A 122 -16.51 -20.42 1.21
N PRO A 123 -17.15 -20.23 2.38
CA PRO A 123 -16.79 -21.02 3.53
C PRO A 123 -17.05 -22.47 3.12
N VAL A 124 -15.99 -23.17 2.72
CA VAL A 124 -15.99 -24.63 2.72
C VAL A 124 -16.04 -25.02 4.19
N LEU A 125 -17.25 -24.96 4.76
CA LEU A 125 -17.69 -25.75 5.89
C LEU A 125 -17.73 -27.20 5.39
N ASN A 126 -16.58 -27.77 5.05
CA ASN A 126 -16.44 -29.21 5.02
C ASN A 126 -16.38 -29.65 6.47
N ASP A 127 -17.54 -29.97 7.00
CA ASP A 127 -17.78 -31.10 7.91
C ASP A 127 -16.61 -31.47 8.83
N ALA A 128 -16.47 -30.70 9.92
CA ALA A 128 -15.85 -31.19 11.15
C ALA A 128 -16.95 -31.48 12.19
N VAL A 129 -17.93 -32.28 11.77
CA VAL A 129 -18.74 -33.10 12.67
C VAL A 129 -18.55 -34.55 12.20
N ASP A 130 -17.34 -35.12 12.35
CA ASP A 130 -17.20 -36.58 12.49
C ASP A 130 -15.77 -37.05 12.92
N THR A 131 -15.28 -36.60 14.08
CA THR A 131 -14.09 -37.29 14.67
C THR A 131 -14.09 -37.36 16.20
N THR A 132 -15.21 -37.06 16.85
CA THR A 132 -15.35 -37.18 18.31
C THR A 132 -16.36 -38.26 18.76
N LEU A 133 -17.00 -38.99 17.84
CA LEU A 133 -17.93 -40.07 18.18
C LEU A 133 -17.42 -41.51 17.95
N ALA A 134 -16.13 -41.70 17.65
CA ALA A 134 -15.53 -43.03 17.45
C ALA A 134 -14.59 -43.49 18.58
N LEU A 135 -14.45 -42.73 19.68
CA LEU A 135 -13.50 -43.03 20.78
C LEU A 135 -14.14 -43.52 22.09
N PHE A 136 -15.45 -43.78 22.10
CA PHE A 136 -16.15 -44.39 23.25
C PHE A 136 -16.85 -45.68 22.82
N GLN A 137 -16.07 -46.68 22.41
CA GLN A 137 -16.50 -48.07 22.56
C GLN A 137 -16.05 -48.54 23.95
N PRO A 138 -16.96 -48.88 24.88
CA PRO A 138 -16.58 -49.58 26.08
C PRO A 138 -16.13 -51.00 25.69
N SER A 139 -14.86 -51.31 25.91
CA SER A 139 -14.37 -52.70 25.89
C SER A 139 -15.08 -53.45 27.03
N ALA A 140 -16.15 -54.14 26.68
CA ALA A 140 -16.70 -55.21 27.50
C ALA A 140 -15.99 -56.51 27.14
N GLU A 141 -15.86 -57.37 28.15
CA GLU A 141 -15.58 -58.81 28.10
C GLU A 141 -14.11 -59.24 28.17
N GLY A 142 -13.72 -59.59 29.40
CA GLY A 142 -12.59 -60.46 29.67
C GLY A 142 -12.31 -60.57 31.16
N ASP A 143 -13.11 -61.34 31.91
CA ASP A 143 -12.60 -62.44 32.75
C ASP A 143 -13.67 -62.98 33.73
N THR A 144 -13.86 -64.30 33.73
CA THR A 144 -14.16 -65.13 34.91
C THR A 144 -14.10 -66.62 34.52
N PRO A 145 -13.84 -67.53 35.48
CA PRO A 145 -12.70 -68.44 35.41
C PRO A 145 -13.11 -69.93 35.35
N LYS A 146 -12.14 -70.81 35.08
CA LYS A 146 -12.12 -72.19 35.58
C LYS A 146 -10.70 -72.60 35.96
#